data_AF-A0A2E4I7G1-F1
#
_entry.id   AF-A0A2E4I7G1-F1
#
_cell.length_a   1.000
_cell.length_b   1.000
_cell.length_c   1.000
_cell.angle_alpha   90.00
_cell.angle_beta   90.00
_cell.angle_gamma   90.00
#
_symmetry.space_group_name_H-M   'P 1'
#
loop_
_entity.id
_entity.type
_entity.pdbx_description
1 polymer ?
#
loop_
_entity_poly.entity_id
_entity_poly.type
_entity_poly.pdbx_seq_one_letter_code
_entity_poly.pdbx_strand_id
1 'polypeptide(L)' 'MPVVSCDGGGGALGHPLVYLNTGENGVVDCPYCGKRYVLLSDVERTEA' A
#
# COMPACT_ATOMS: atom_id res chain seq x y z
N MET A 1 -11.54 2.52 -9.27
CA MET A 1 -11.03 2.41 -7.89
C MET A 1 -9.59 1.97 -7.93
N PRO A 2 -8.66 2.74 -7.38
CA PRO A 2 -7.26 2.36 -7.34
C PRO A 2 -7.03 1.31 -6.23
N VAL A 3 -6.20 0.32 -6.54
CA VAL A 3 -5.90 -0.84 -5.69
C VAL A 3 -4.39 -0.92 -5.51
N VAL A 4 -3.94 -1.14 -4.27
CA VAL A 4 -2.52 -1.29 -3.94
C VAL A 4 -2.21 -2.74 -3.56
N SER A 5 -1.13 -3.28 -4.08
CA SER A 5 -0.60 -4.59 -3.69
C SER A 5 0.36 -4.43 -2.51
N CYS A 6 0.12 -5.17 -1.44
CA CYS A 6 1.02 -5.26 -0.31
C CYS A 6 1.50 -6.72 -0.20
N ASP A 7 2.81 -6.94 -0.37
CA ASP A 7 3.49 -8.24 -0.29
C ASP A 7 4.12 -8.51 1.08
N GLY A 8 3.87 -7.64 2.06
CA GLY A 8 4.46 -7.80 3.39
C GLY A 8 5.93 -7.40 3.51
N GLY A 9 6.59 -6.98 2.42
CA GLY A 9 8.02 -6.68 2.41
C GLY A 9 8.92 -7.92 2.33
N GLY A 10 8.39 -9.06 1.89
CA GLY A 10 9.16 -10.28 1.58
C GLY A 10 9.90 -10.96 2.73
N GLY A 11 9.71 -10.51 3.98
CA GLY A 11 10.37 -11.07 5.17
C GLY A 11 9.52 -12.10 5.93
N ALA A 12 10.14 -12.83 6.87
CA ALA A 12 9.47 -13.86 7.69
C ALA A 12 8.34 -13.34 8.60
N LEU A 13 8.29 -12.02 8.85
CA LEU A 13 7.24 -11.35 9.62
C LEU A 13 6.20 -10.64 8.73
N GLY A 14 6.34 -10.74 7.41
CA GLY A 14 5.38 -10.20 6.46
C GLY A 14 4.16 -11.12 6.26
N HIS A 15 3.17 -10.64 5.51
CA HIS A 15 2.02 -11.43 5.07
C HIS A 15 2.13 -11.76 3.57
N PRO A 16 1.38 -12.76 3.07
CA PRO A 16 1.29 -13.03 1.64
C PRO A 16 0.78 -11.83 0.85
N LEU A 17 1.01 -11.81 -0.46
CA LEU A 17 0.48 -10.77 -1.34
C LEU A 17 -1.04 -10.60 -1.17
N VAL A 18 -1.46 -9.42 -0.74
CA VAL A 18 -2.86 -9.01 -0.66
C VAL A 18 -3.09 -7.71 -1.41
N TYR A 19 -4.33 -7.51 -1.85
CA TYR A 19 -4.76 -6.31 -2.54
C TYR A 19 -5.66 -5.48 -1.64
N LEU A 20 -5.29 -4.22 -1.41
CA LEU A 20 -5.99 -3.28 -0.54
C LEU A 20 -6.64 -2.20 -1.41
N ASN A 21 -7.90 -1.90 -1.11
CA ASN A 21 -8.62 -0.82 -1.80
C ASN A 21 -8.37 0.50 -1.06
N THR A 22 -7.72 1.42 -1.73
CA THR A 22 -7.41 2.78 -1.24
C THR A 22 -8.61 3.73 -1.19
N GLY A 23 -9.75 3.31 -1.76
CA GLY A 23 -10.98 4.09 -1.76
C GLY A 23 -10.84 5.46 -2.45
N GLU A 24 -11.76 6.36 -2.14
CA GLU A 24 -11.83 7.71 -2.72
C GLU A 24 -10.83 8.68 -2.07
N ASN A 25 -10.46 8.42 -0.81
CA ASN A 25 -9.46 9.22 -0.07
C ASN A 25 -8.03 8.93 -0.50
N GLY A 26 -7.81 7.87 -1.30
CA GLY A 26 -6.48 7.47 -1.73
C GLY A 26 -5.58 6.95 -0.61
N VAL A 27 -6.11 6.66 0.58
CA VAL A 27 -5.31 6.19 1.73
C VAL A 27 -5.85 4.86 2.24
N VAL A 28 -4.96 3.90 2.48
CA VAL A 28 -5.28 2.63 3.13
C VAL A 28 -4.14 2.14 4.00
N ASP A 29 -4.49 1.59 5.15
CA ASP A 29 -3.55 0.95 6.06
C ASP A 29 -3.60 -0.57 5.86
N CYS A 30 -2.43 -1.21 5.74
CA CYS A 30 -2.37 -2.67 5.70
C CYS A 30 -2.56 -3.26 7.12
N PRO A 31 -3.58 -4.11 7.36
CA PRO A 31 -3.88 -4.64 8.69
C PRO A 31 -2.83 -5.63 9.21
N TYR A 32 -1.94 -6.10 8.34
CA TYR A 32 -0.91 -7.08 8.68
C TYR A 32 0.44 -6.42 8.98
N CYS A 33 0.87 -5.49 8.11
CA CYS A 33 2.16 -4.80 8.27
C CYS A 33 2.08 -3.52 9.11
N GLY A 34 0.88 -2.95 9.26
CA GLY A 34 0.70 -1.58 9.75
C GLY A 34 1.27 -0.51 8.80
N LYS A 35 1.63 -0.86 7.56
CA LYS A 35 2.12 0.10 6.56
C LYS A 35 0.95 0.91 5.99
N ARG A 36 1.11 2.23 5.96
CA ARG A 36 0.17 3.16 5.34
C ARG A 36 0.54 3.39 3.88
N TYR A 37 -0.43 3.18 3.00
CA TYR A 37 -0.33 3.44 1.57
C TYR A 37 -1.14 4.69 1.23
N VAL A 38 -0.50 5.62 0.53
CA VAL A 38 -1.11 6.87 0.07
C VAL A 38 -0.93 6.94 -1.43
N LEU A 39 -2.03 7.01 -2.17
CA LEU A 39 -2.05 7.33 -3.57
C LEU A 39 -1.76 8.81 -3.73
N LEU A 40 -0.61 9.07 -4.30
CA LEU A 40 -0.25 10.39 -4.76
C LEU A 40 -1.04 10.63 -6.05
N SER A 41 -2.15 11.36 -5.96
CA SER A 41 -2.88 11.80 -7.15
C SER A 41 -2.02 12.74 -8.00
N ASP A 42 -1.10 13.51 -7.39
CA ASP A 42 -0.21 14.47 -8.08
C ASP A 42 1.06 14.82 -7.26
N VAL A 43 1.77 13.84 -6.67
CA VAL A 43 3.08 14.11 -6.05
C VAL A 43 4.15 13.27 -6.73
N GLU A 44 4.91 13.98 -7.55
CA GLU A 44 6.26 13.73 -8.06
C GLU A 44 6.85 12.36 -7.69
N ARG A 45 6.96 11.50 -8.70
CA ARG A 45 7.86 10.34 -8.72
C ARG A 45 9.27 10.78 -8.27
N THR A 46 9.59 10.60 -7.01
CA THR A 46 10.96 10.63 -6.53
C THR A 46 11.19 9.32 -5.79
N GLU A 47 11.42 8.27 -6.57
CA GLU A 47 12.17 7.11 -6.07
C GLU A 47 13.56 7.23 -6.68
N ALA A 48 14.51 7.58 -5.80
CA ALA A 48 15.95 7.59 -6.02
C ALA A 48 16.54 6.23 -5.64
#